data_AF-A0A4R5CDP4-F1
#
_entry.id   AF-A0A4R5CDP4-F1
#
_cell.length_a   1.000
_cell.length_b   1.000
_cell.length_c   1.000
_cell.angle_alpha   90.00
_cell.angle_beta   90.00
_cell.angle_gamma   90.00
#
_symmetry.space_group_name_H-M   'P 1'
#
loop_
_entity.id
_entity.type
_entity.pdbx_description
1 polymer ?
#
loop_
_entity_poly.entity_id
_entity_poly.type
_entity_poly.pdbx_seq_one_letter_code
_entity_poly.pdbx_strand_id
1 'polypeptide(L)'
;MPSKKYQLDKYRNEAVKPDFEIVVDAETSILIRMPTVDEVIDLNDITDIRAQLQILAKDQYERLMEVISDDPGAMLQPLMNDMLKHFGLGK
;
A
#
# COMPACT_ATOMS: atom_id res chain seq x y z
N MET A 1 8.80 39.90 0.13
CA MET A 1 7.56 39.18 0.49
C MET A 1 7.88 38.25 1.65
N PRO A 2 7.10 38.20 2.73
CA PRO A 2 7.33 37.22 3.80
C PRO A 2 7.16 35.81 3.23
N SER A 3 8.11 34.92 3.47
CA SER A 3 8.00 33.52 3.05
C SER A 3 6.98 32.81 3.93
N LYS A 4 6.01 32.12 3.30
CA LYS A 4 5.14 31.19 4.02
C LYS A 4 6.01 30.05 4.54
N LYS A 5 6.00 29.83 5.86
CA LYS A 5 6.69 28.70 6.50
C LYS A 5 5.70 27.55 6.66
N TYR A 6 6.16 26.34 6.37
CA TYR A 6 5.39 25.11 6.52
C TYR A 6 6.14 24.19 7.48
N GLN A 7 5.43 23.49 8.36
CA GLN A 7 6.01 22.58 9.35
C GLN A 7 5.90 21.14 8.85
N LEU A 8 7.02 20.44 8.77
CA LEU A 8 7.07 19.06 8.29
C LEU A 8 6.23 18.11 9.16
N ASP A 9 6.21 18.33 10.47
CA ASP A 9 5.50 17.48 11.42
C ASP A 9 3.98 17.50 11.22
N LYS A 10 3.43 18.59 10.68
CA LYS A 10 2.04 18.63 10.25
C LYS A 10 1.76 17.55 9.21
N TYR A 11 2.55 17.49 8.15
CA TYR A 11 2.38 16.52 7.07
C TYR A 11 2.62 15.09 7.54
N ARG A 12 3.58 14.88 8.45
CA ARG A 12 3.81 13.57 9.07
C ARG A 12 2.56 13.08 9.79
N ASN A 13 2.00 13.91 10.68
CA ASN A 13 0.83 13.54 11.47
C ASN A 13 -0.43 13.33 10.59
N GLU A 14 -0.58 14.11 9.52
CA GLU A 14 -1.68 13.96 8.57
C GLU A 14 -1.56 12.70 7.69
N ALA A 15 -0.33 12.26 7.41
CA ALA A 15 -0.04 11.11 6.55
C ALA A 15 -0.16 9.75 7.27
N VAL A 16 -0.11 9.70 8.60
CA VAL A 16 -0.20 8.43 9.34
C VAL A 16 -1.56 7.78 9.12
N LYS A 17 -1.55 6.58 8.55
CA LYS A 17 -2.72 5.72 8.34
C LYS A 17 -2.52 4.40 9.10
N PRO A 18 -3.62 3.74 9.53
CA PRO A 18 -3.52 2.38 10.05
C PRO A 18 -3.03 1.42 8.95
N ASP A 19 -2.49 0.28 9.37
CA ASP A 19 -2.14 -0.81 8.45
C ASP A 19 -3.39 -1.28 7.68
N PHE A 20 -3.18 -1.80 6.47
CA PHE A 20 -4.22 -2.39 5.64
C PHE A 20 -4.34 -3.87 5.96
N GLU A 21 -5.47 -4.28 6.52
CA GLU A 21 -5.71 -5.66 6.93
C GLU A 21 -6.55 -6.41 5.90
N ILE A 22 -6.00 -7.53 5.40
CA ILE A 22 -6.71 -8.47 4.54
C ILE A 22 -7.12 -9.67 5.41
N VAL A 23 -8.42 -9.85 5.60
CA VAL A 23 -8.97 -11.02 6.29
C VAL A 23 -9.02 -12.17 5.29
N VAL A 24 -8.24 -13.21 5.55
CA VAL A 24 -8.17 -14.41 4.70
C VAL A 24 -9.21 -15.43 5.13
N ASP A 25 -9.32 -15.65 6.44
CA ASP A 25 -10.32 -16.51 7.08
C ASP A 25 -10.62 -16.02 8.51
N ALA A 26 -11.33 -16.83 9.31
CA ALA A 26 -11.74 -16.46 10.66
C ALA A 26 -10.57 -16.29 11.65
N GLU A 27 -9.40 -16.85 11.37
CA GLU A 27 -8.23 -16.87 12.26
C GLU A 27 -6.99 -16.22 11.63
N THR A 28 -7.02 -15.96 10.32
CA THR A 28 -5.87 -15.49 9.54
C THR A 28 -6.14 -14.12 8.93
N SER A 29 -5.26 -13.17 9.23
CA SER A 29 -5.16 -11.90 8.50
C SER A 29 -3.74 -11.59 8.05
N ILE A 30 -3.64 -10.79 6.99
CA ILE A 30 -2.39 -10.25 6.46
C ILE A 30 -2.41 -8.74 6.70
N LEU A 31 -1.40 -8.23 7.41
CA LEU A 31 -1.27 -6.83 7.74
C LEU A 31 -0.23 -6.17 6.85
N ILE A 32 -0.68 -5.32 5.95
CA ILE A 32 0.19 -4.55 5.05
C ILE A 32 0.44 -3.19 5.67
N ARG A 33 1.71 -2.89 5.94
CA ARG A 33 2.12 -1.62 6.55
C ARG A 33 2.09 -0.48 5.56
N MET A 34 1.87 0.72 6.07
CA MET A 34 1.99 1.95 5.29
C MET A 34 3.37 2.03 4.60
N PRO A 35 3.43 2.37 3.30
CA PRO A 35 4.69 2.52 2.61
C PRO A 35 5.45 3.78 3.05
N THR A 36 6.76 3.75 2.92
CA THR A 36 7.67 4.88 3.15
C THR A 36 7.69 5.80 1.93
N VAL A 37 8.26 6.99 2.08
CA VAL A 37 8.40 7.94 0.96
C VAL A 37 9.20 7.33 -0.18
N ASP A 38 10.28 6.61 0.11
CA ASP A 38 11.14 5.99 -0.90
C ASP A 38 10.37 4.93 -1.70
N GLU A 39 9.59 4.09 -1.02
CA GLU A 39 8.76 3.06 -1.67
C GLU A 39 7.64 3.67 -2.52
N VAL A 40 7.06 4.80 -2.11
CA VAL A 40 6.06 5.51 -2.92
C VAL A 40 6.68 6.12 -4.17
N ILE A 41 7.94 6.58 -4.10
CA ILE A 41 8.67 7.04 -5.28
C ILE A 41 8.89 5.87 -6.23
N ASP A 42 9.37 4.73 -5.73
CA ASP A 42 9.58 3.52 -6.53
C ASP A 42 8.27 3.03 -7.20
N LEU A 43 7.13 3.12 -6.50
CA LEU A 43 5.82 2.74 -7.04
C LEU A 43 5.40 3.56 -8.27
N ASN A 44 5.74 4.85 -8.32
CA ASN A 44 5.36 5.72 -9.44
C ASN A 44 6.15 5.42 -10.72
N ASP A 45 7.35 4.88 -10.59
CA ASP A 45 8.24 4.56 -11.72
C ASP A 45 7.93 3.17 -12.32
N ILE A 46 7.12 2.36 -11.64
CA ILE A 46 6.79 1.00 -12.05
C ILE A 46 5.39 0.95 -12.66
N THR A 47 5.29 0.32 -13.83
CA THR A 47 4.01 0.05 -14.52
C THR A 47 3.54 -1.40 -14.38
N ASP A 48 4.42 -2.30 -13.91
CA ASP A 48 4.11 -3.71 -13.69
C ASP A 48 3.39 -3.92 -12.36
N ILE A 49 2.20 -4.51 -12.44
CA ILE A 49 1.33 -4.79 -11.29
C ILE A 49 2.01 -5.69 -10.27
N ARG A 50 2.78 -6.68 -10.72
CA ARG A 50 3.46 -7.61 -9.80
C ARG A 50 4.52 -6.89 -8.99
N ALA A 51 5.37 -6.10 -9.64
CA ALA A 51 6.40 -5.30 -8.97
C ALA A 51 5.79 -4.26 -8.02
N GLN A 52 4.67 -3.61 -8.40
CA GLN A 52 3.94 -2.70 -7.51
C GLN A 52 3.42 -3.42 -6.25
N LEU A 53 2.83 -4.60 -6.41
CA LEU A 53 2.33 -5.38 -5.29
C LEU A 53 3.47 -5.80 -4.35
N GLN A 54 4.64 -6.15 -4.90
CA GLN A 54 5.81 -6.51 -4.11
C GLN A 54 6.28 -5.35 -3.21
N ILE A 55 6.27 -4.12 -3.72
CA ILE A 55 6.63 -2.94 -2.93
C ILE A 55 5.59 -2.63 -1.85
N LEU A 56 4.30 -2.75 -2.18
CA LEU A 56 3.24 -2.48 -1.22
C LEU A 56 3.17 -3.54 -0.11
N ALA A 57 3.20 -4.82 -0.47
CA ALA A 57 3.05 -5.92 0.48
C ALA A 57 4.35 -6.27 1.24
N LYS A 58 5.52 -5.91 0.71
CA LYS A 58 6.84 -6.07 1.38
C LYS A 58 7.08 -7.49 1.91
N ASP A 59 7.28 -7.61 3.23
CA ASP A 59 7.47 -8.85 3.96
C ASP A 59 6.25 -9.77 3.91
N GLN A 60 5.07 -9.23 3.60
CA GLN A 60 3.85 -10.00 3.41
C GLN A 60 3.62 -10.44 1.95
N TYR A 61 4.48 -10.06 1.00
CA TYR A 61 4.27 -10.36 -0.41
C TYR A 61 4.16 -11.86 -0.68
N GLU A 62 5.09 -12.66 -0.17
CA GLU A 62 5.09 -14.11 -0.37
C GLU A 62 3.80 -14.73 0.19
N ARG A 63 3.43 -14.37 1.43
CA ARG A 63 2.22 -14.84 2.09
C ARG A 63 0.94 -14.42 1.35
N LEU A 64 0.90 -13.18 0.85
CA LEU A 64 -0.23 -12.69 0.08
C LEU A 64 -0.39 -13.50 -1.21
N MET A 65 0.71 -13.73 -1.93
CA MET A 65 0.72 -14.51 -3.17
C MET A 65 0.32 -15.98 -2.94
N GLU A 66 0.75 -16.59 -1.83
CA GLU A 66 0.33 -17.95 -1.46
C GLU A 66 -1.19 -18.06 -1.27
N VAL A 67 -1.82 -17.02 -0.73
CA VAL A 67 -3.27 -17.01 -0.50
C VAL A 67 -4.05 -16.77 -1.79
N ILE A 68 -3.58 -15.86 -2.65
CA ILE A 68 -4.36 -15.40 -3.82
C ILE A 68 -3.95 -16.05 -5.14
N SER A 69 -2.94 -16.92 -5.18
CA SER A 69 -2.39 -17.45 -6.45
C SER A 69 -3.40 -18.25 -7.27
N ASP A 70 -4.32 -18.94 -6.58
CA ASP A 70 -5.33 -19.80 -7.20
C ASP A 70 -6.66 -19.07 -7.42
N ASP A 71 -6.76 -17.81 -6.98
CA ASP A 71 -7.97 -17.00 -7.11
C ASP A 71 -8.12 -16.38 -8.51
N PRO A 72 -9.35 -15.94 -8.88
CA PRO A 72 -9.58 -15.25 -10.15
C PRO A 72 -8.73 -13.97 -10.25
N GLY A 73 -7.79 -13.92 -11.19
CA GLY A 73 -6.87 -12.78 -11.35
C GLY A 73 -7.52 -11.40 -11.53
N ALA A 74 -8.81 -11.35 -11.88
CA ALA A 74 -9.60 -10.12 -11.91
C ALA A 74 -9.71 -9.42 -10.54
N MET A 75 -9.47 -10.13 -9.42
CA MET A 75 -9.49 -9.55 -8.07
C MET A 75 -8.28 -8.66 -7.76
N LEU A 76 -7.17 -8.85 -8.48
CA LEU A 76 -5.90 -8.23 -8.13
C LEU A 76 -5.95 -6.70 -8.29
N GLN A 77 -6.55 -6.22 -9.38
CA GLN A 77 -6.67 -4.78 -9.64
C GLN A 77 -7.55 -4.06 -8.60
N PRO A 78 -8.75 -4.56 -8.25
CA PRO A 78 -9.54 -4.03 -7.12
C PRO A 78 -8.77 -4.01 -5.80
N LEU A 79 -8.10 -5.12 -5.44
CA LEU A 79 -7.34 -5.20 -4.18
C LEU A 79 -6.26 -4.13 -4.12
N MET A 80 -5.48 -3.98 -5.19
CA MET A 80 -4.45 -2.94 -5.27
C MET A 80 -5.04 -1.53 -5.19
N ASN A 81 -6.16 -1.28 -5.86
CA ASN A 81 -6.82 0.03 -5.81
C ASN A 81 -7.28 0.37 -4.38
N ASP A 82 -7.83 -0.59 -3.66
CA ASP A 82 -8.25 -0.41 -2.27
C ASP A 82 -7.06 -0.14 -1.34
N MET A 83 -5.94 -0.87 -1.52
CA MET A 83 -4.69 -0.61 -0.80
C MET A 83 -4.16 0.81 -1.07
N LEU A 84 -4.06 1.21 -2.34
CA LEU A 84 -3.59 2.55 -2.71
C LEU A 84 -4.50 3.64 -2.16
N LYS A 85 -5.82 3.45 -2.23
CA LYS A 85 -6.79 4.39 -1.68
C LYS A 85 -6.69 4.51 -0.17
N HIS A 86 -6.53 3.39 0.55
CA HIS A 86 -6.40 3.36 2.01
C HIS A 86 -5.19 4.18 2.50
N PHE A 87 -4.05 4.04 1.81
CA PHE A 87 -2.85 4.81 2.12
C PHE A 87 -2.85 6.24 1.53
N GLY A 88 -3.92 6.65 0.83
CA GLY A 88 -4.01 7.98 0.23
C GLY A 88 -3.10 8.19 -0.98
N LEU A 89 -2.74 7.11 -1.67
CA LEU A 89 -1.87 7.08 -2.86
C LEU A 89 -2.65 6.97 -4.18
N GLY A 90 -3.95 6.68 -4.13
CA GLY A 90 -4.84 6.62 -5.28
C GLY A 90 -5.28 8.00 -5.78
N LYS A 91 -5.54 8.12 -7.09
CA LYS A 91 -6.14 9.32 -7.72
C LYS A 91 -7.61 9.49 -7.36
#